data_AF-A0AAV1ZSH9-F1
#
_entry.id   AF-A0AAV1ZSH9-F1
#
_cell.length_a   1.000
_cell.length_b   1.000
_cell.length_c   1.000
_cell.angle_alpha   90.00
_cell.angle_beta   90.00
_cell.angle_gamma   90.00
#
_symmetry.space_group_name_H-M   'P 1'
#
loop_
_entity.id
_entity.type
_entity.pdbx_description
1 polymer ?
#
loop_
_entity_poly.entity_id
_entity_poly.type
_entity_poly.pdbx_seq_one_letter_code
_entity_poly.pdbx_strand_id
1 'polypeptide(L)'
;MLDNLKGRLILFLDFHSYSQRWLTPYGYSSKLPPNYHEQKRLAEVATRALELVNGTKYSVGSTGNIMYTVTGGARDWVYDVICAKYSYVVELRDKGDFGFILSRRFILPTAMETWEGVKAMGFDMAEKLFLDADSE
;
A
#
# COMPACT_ATOMS: atom_id res chain seq x y z
N MET A 1 1.95 -20.77 5.54
CA MET A 1 1.64 -20.31 4.17
C MET A 1 0.38 -19.46 4.23
N LEU A 2 0.26 -18.39 3.41
CA LEU A 2 -0.86 -17.44 3.50
C LEU A 2 -2.23 -18.05 3.17
N ASP A 3 -2.27 -19.26 2.60
CA ASP A 3 -3.49 -19.97 2.22
C ASP A 3 -4.47 -20.16 3.38
N ASN A 4 -3.97 -20.33 4.62
CA ASN A 4 -4.81 -20.44 5.82
C ASN A 4 -5.57 -19.14 6.15
N LEU A 5 -5.22 -18.02 5.51
CA LEU A 5 -5.85 -16.71 5.67
C LEU A 5 -6.77 -16.35 4.47
N LYS A 6 -6.97 -17.27 3.52
CA LYS A 6 -7.81 -17.02 2.34
C LYS A 6 -9.21 -16.54 2.76
N GLY A 7 -9.64 -15.40 2.22
CA GLY A 7 -10.91 -14.74 2.56
C GLY A 7 -10.98 -14.10 3.95
N ARG A 8 -9.92 -14.20 4.77
CA ARG A 8 -9.82 -13.59 6.11
C ARG A 8 -8.78 -12.48 6.18
N LEU A 9 -7.78 -12.51 5.30
CA LEU A 9 -6.79 -11.44 5.22
C LEU A 9 -7.43 -10.18 4.63
N ILE A 10 -7.49 -9.11 5.41
CA ILE A 10 -8.10 -7.85 4.98
C ILE A 10 -7.09 -6.95 4.27
N LEU A 11 -5.92 -6.76 4.91
CA LEU A 11 -4.86 -5.87 4.44
C LEU A 11 -3.55 -6.65 4.30
N PHE A 12 -2.90 -6.50 3.14
CA PHE A 12 -1.54 -6.94 2.87
C PHE A 12 -0.66 -5.74 2.47
N LEU A 13 0.50 -5.62 3.10
CA LEU A 13 1.51 -4.59 2.83
C LEU A 13 2.86 -5.26 2.59
N ASP A 14 3.43 -5.02 1.42
CA ASP A 14 4.76 -5.46 1.03
C ASP A 14 5.70 -4.25 0.93
N PHE A 15 6.67 -4.14 1.83
CA PHE A 15 7.53 -2.96 1.96
C PHE A 15 8.83 -3.14 1.16
N HIS A 16 9.08 -2.21 0.25
CA HIS A 16 10.26 -2.12 -0.60
C HIS A 16 10.91 -0.74 -0.47
N SER A 17 12.03 -0.56 -1.15
CA SER A 17 12.57 0.75 -1.49
C SER A 17 13.18 0.66 -2.89
N TYR A 18 13.25 1.73 -3.67
CA TYR A 18 12.90 3.12 -3.39
C TYR A 18 11.94 3.63 -4.47
N SER A 19 11.24 4.74 -4.21
CA SER A 19 10.66 5.67 -5.20
C SER A 19 9.55 6.55 -4.63
N GLN A 20 9.19 6.37 -3.35
CA GLN A 20 8.06 7.03 -2.71
C GLN A 20 6.75 6.76 -3.46
N ARG A 21 6.35 5.50 -3.53
CA ARG A 21 5.10 5.06 -4.19
C ARG A 21 4.27 4.15 -3.30
N TRP A 22 2.96 4.28 -3.40
CA TRP A 22 1.97 3.37 -2.82
C TRP A 22 1.23 2.67 -3.95
N LEU A 23 1.57 1.41 -4.18
CA LEU A 23 1.28 0.69 -5.41
C LEU A 23 0.17 -0.32 -5.19
N THR A 24 -0.94 -0.17 -5.92
CA THR A 24 -2.07 -1.09 -5.91
C THR A 24 -1.91 -2.16 -7.00
N PRO A 25 -2.74 -3.24 -6.97
CA PRO A 25 -2.84 -4.14 -8.09
C PRO A 25 -3.46 -3.42 -9.30
N TYR A 26 -3.32 -3.94 -10.52
CA TYR A 26 -2.39 -5.01 -10.87
C TYR A 26 -1.01 -4.46 -11.24
N GLY A 27 0.02 -5.30 -11.10
CA GLY A 27 1.34 -5.09 -11.69
C GLY A 27 1.51 -5.82 -13.00
N TYR A 28 0.92 -7.00 -13.16
CA TYR A 28 1.10 -7.82 -14.36
C TYR A 28 0.39 -7.29 -15.62
N SER A 29 -0.45 -6.25 -15.49
CA SER A 29 -1.14 -5.61 -16.61
C SER A 29 -1.53 -4.17 -16.28
N SER A 30 -1.95 -3.40 -17.29
CA SER A 30 -2.56 -2.08 -17.11
C SER A 30 -4.04 -2.15 -16.68
N LYS A 31 -4.64 -3.35 -16.63
CA LYS A 31 -6.01 -3.54 -16.16
C LYS A 31 -6.09 -3.17 -14.68
N LEU A 32 -7.19 -2.52 -14.31
CA LEU A 32 -7.48 -2.19 -12.92
C LEU A 32 -8.29 -3.32 -12.26
N PRO A 33 -8.03 -3.64 -10.98
CA PRO A 33 -8.85 -4.57 -10.23
C PRO A 33 -10.27 -4.01 -10.01
N PRO A 34 -11.31 -4.85 -9.85
CA PRO A 34 -12.68 -4.39 -9.66
C PRO A 34 -12.86 -3.36 -8.52
N ASN A 35 -12.09 -3.50 -7.43
CA ASN A 35 -12.14 -2.59 -6.28
C ASN A 35 -11.05 -1.51 -6.30
N TYR A 36 -10.45 -1.20 -7.45
CA TYR A 36 -9.33 -0.26 -7.58
C TYR A 36 -9.59 1.09 -6.91
N HIS A 37 -10.77 1.68 -7.11
CA HIS A 37 -11.09 3.00 -6.55
C HIS A 37 -11.05 3.00 -5.01
N GLU A 38 -11.53 1.93 -4.37
CA GLU A 38 -11.50 1.79 -2.92
C GLU A 38 -10.07 1.51 -2.42
N GLN A 39 -9.28 0.71 -3.14
CA GLN A 39 -7.86 0.52 -2.81
C GLN A 39 -7.06 1.82 -2.93
N LYS A 40 -7.31 2.60 -4.00
CA LYS A 40 -6.68 3.91 -4.22
C LYS A 40 -7.07 4.90 -3.13
N ARG A 41 -8.35 4.98 -2.77
CA ARG A 41 -8.83 5.86 -1.69
C ARG A 41 -8.12 5.55 -0.36
N LEU A 42 -8.02 4.28 0.02
CA LEU A 42 -7.35 3.88 1.27
C LEU A 42 -5.84 4.18 1.22
N ALA A 43 -5.18 3.95 0.08
CA ALA A 43 -3.78 4.33 -0.11
C ALA A 43 -3.59 5.86 -0.01
N GLU A 44 -4.52 6.66 -0.53
CA GLU A 44 -4.49 8.12 -0.38
C GLU A 44 -4.69 8.59 1.07
N VAL A 45 -5.49 7.88 1.87
CA VAL A 45 -5.57 8.10 3.33
C VAL A 45 -4.18 7.92 3.94
N ALA A 46 -3.51 6.83 3.60
CA ALA A 46 -2.17 6.53 4.10
C ALA A 46 -1.15 7.61 3.70
N THR A 47 -1.11 7.98 2.41
CA THR A 47 -0.11 8.93 1.90
C THR A 47 -0.35 10.35 2.41
N ARG A 48 -1.60 10.76 2.65
CA ARG A 48 -1.89 12.06 3.30
C ARG A 48 -1.40 12.09 4.74
N ALA A 49 -1.67 11.05 5.53
CA ALA A 49 -1.20 10.98 6.91
C ALA A 49 0.34 10.94 6.98
N LEU A 50 0.98 10.19 6.09
CA LEU A 50 2.44 10.16 5.91
C LEU A 50 2.99 11.55 5.59
N GLU A 51 2.38 12.27 4.64
CA GLU A 51 2.82 13.61 4.23
C GLU A 51 2.79 14.61 5.39
N LEU A 52 1.83 14.50 6.30
CA LEU A 52 1.72 15.40 7.47
C LEU A 52 2.89 15.28 8.46
N VAL A 53 3.66 14.19 8.44
CA VAL A 53 4.78 13.98 9.38
C VAL A 53 6.01 14.78 8.96
N ASN A 54 6.43 14.63 7.70
CA ASN A 54 7.70 15.18 7.20
C ASN A 54 7.57 15.92 5.85
N GLY A 55 6.35 16.13 5.34
CA GLY A 55 6.11 16.70 4.01
C GLY A 55 6.47 15.78 2.83
N THR A 56 6.69 14.49 3.08
CA THR A 56 7.14 13.55 2.05
C THR A 56 5.97 13.08 1.21
N LYS A 57 6.05 13.32 -0.11
CA LYS A 57 4.98 13.01 -1.05
C LYS A 57 5.19 11.65 -1.70
N TYR A 58 4.19 10.79 -1.58
CA TYR A 58 4.12 9.48 -2.23
C TYR A 58 3.09 9.51 -3.36
N SER A 59 3.40 8.89 -4.49
CA SER A 59 2.45 8.72 -5.60
C SER A 59 1.62 7.45 -5.41
N VAL A 60 0.32 7.50 -5.73
CA VAL A 60 -0.61 6.36 -5.58
C VAL A 60 -1.12 5.91 -6.94
N GLY A 61 -1.14 4.59 -7.18
CA GLY A 61 -1.75 4.03 -8.38
C GLY A 61 -1.48 2.55 -8.60
N SER A 62 -2.12 1.98 -9.62
CA SER A 62 -1.85 0.61 -10.06
C SER A 62 -0.41 0.48 -10.54
N THR A 63 0.27 -0.57 -10.11
CA THR A 63 1.68 -0.81 -10.41
C THR A 63 1.97 -0.82 -11.91
N GLY A 64 1.15 -1.54 -12.69
CA GLY A 64 1.30 -1.61 -14.14
C GLY A 64 1.04 -0.29 -14.87
N ASN A 65 0.38 0.68 -14.21
CA ASN A 65 0.04 1.99 -14.78
C ASN A 65 1.04 3.09 -14.39
N ILE A 66 1.54 3.11 -13.15
CA ILE A 66 2.38 4.22 -12.65
C ILE A 66 3.86 3.85 -12.45
N MET A 67 4.22 2.60 -12.73
CA MET A 67 5.59 2.10 -12.67
C MET A 67 5.94 1.37 -13.97
N TYR A 68 5.97 0.04 -13.97
CA TYR A 68 6.15 -0.80 -15.15
C TYR A 68 5.37 -2.11 -14.96
N THR A 69 5.11 -2.82 -16.05
CA THR A 69 4.44 -4.13 -15.98
C THR A 69 5.37 -5.18 -15.36
N VAL A 70 4.92 -5.83 -14.29
CA VAL A 70 5.68 -6.85 -13.55
C VAL A 70 4.79 -8.03 -13.19
N THR A 71 5.24 -9.24 -13.50
CA THR A 71 4.52 -10.48 -13.17
C THR A 71 5.08 -11.13 -11.90
N GLY A 72 4.29 -11.98 -11.25
CA GLY A 72 4.73 -12.75 -10.07
C GLY A 72 4.86 -11.95 -8.77
N GLY A 73 4.42 -10.69 -8.74
CA GLY A 73 4.45 -9.87 -7.52
C GLY A 73 3.50 -10.40 -6.44
N ALA A 74 3.99 -10.47 -5.19
CA ALA A 74 3.21 -10.98 -4.06
C ALA A 74 1.88 -10.24 -3.89
N ARG A 75 1.87 -8.92 -4.08
CA ARG A 75 0.66 -8.09 -4.06
C ARG A 75 -0.46 -8.63 -4.97
N ASP A 76 -0.14 -8.98 -6.22
CA ASP A 76 -1.15 -9.43 -7.18
C ASP A 76 -1.65 -10.83 -6.80
N TRP A 77 -0.75 -11.73 -6.37
CA TRP A 77 -1.12 -13.07 -5.90
C TRP A 77 -1.98 -13.03 -4.62
N VAL A 78 -1.63 -12.19 -3.65
CA VAL A 78 -2.42 -12.03 -2.41
C VAL A 78 -3.79 -11.43 -2.71
N TYR A 79 -3.88 -10.52 -3.68
CA TYR A 79 -5.15 -9.97 -4.13
C TYR A 79 -6.03 -11.05 -4.80
N ASP A 80 -5.52 -11.74 -5.82
CA ASP A 80 -6.34 -12.67 -6.62
C ASP A 80 -6.58 -14.03 -5.93
N VAL A 81 -5.57 -14.60 -5.27
CA VAL A 81 -5.59 -15.98 -4.78
C VAL A 81 -6.00 -16.08 -3.31
N ILE A 82 -5.49 -15.18 -2.48
CA ILE A 82 -5.84 -15.09 -1.05
C ILE A 82 -7.12 -14.26 -0.84
N CYS A 83 -7.56 -13.55 -1.88
CA CYS A 83 -8.77 -12.72 -1.86
C CYS A 83 -8.69 -11.60 -0.80
N ALA A 84 -7.49 -11.03 -0.60
CA ALA A 84 -7.35 -9.90 0.30
C ALA A 84 -8.04 -8.66 -0.27
N LYS A 85 -8.83 -7.97 0.57
CA LYS A 85 -9.57 -6.77 0.13
C LYS A 85 -8.63 -5.65 -0.30
N TYR A 86 -7.54 -5.47 0.43
CA TYR A 86 -6.53 -4.45 0.18
C TYR A 86 -5.14 -5.09 0.10
N SER A 87 -4.41 -4.84 -0.99
CA SER A 87 -3.09 -5.42 -1.20
C SER A 87 -2.16 -4.39 -1.84
N TYR A 88 -1.03 -4.09 -1.22
CA TYR A 88 -0.14 -3.02 -1.67
C TYR A 88 1.33 -3.42 -1.70
N VAL A 89 2.08 -2.76 -2.58
CA VAL A 89 3.52 -2.55 -2.41
C VAL A 89 3.74 -1.11 -1.97
N VAL A 90 4.60 -0.89 -0.98
CA VAL A 90 5.01 0.44 -0.53
C VAL A 90 6.49 0.61 -0.84
N GLU A 91 6.80 1.47 -1.82
CA GLU A 91 8.17 1.85 -2.17
C GLU A 91 8.57 3.05 -1.33
N LEU A 92 9.43 2.83 -0.34
CA LEU A 92 9.84 3.85 0.62
C LEU A 92 10.78 4.91 0.00
N ARG A 93 11.33 5.77 0.85
CA ARG A 93 12.31 6.77 0.44
C ARG A 93 13.56 6.14 -0.21
N ASP A 94 14.24 6.86 -1.07
CA ASP A 94 13.94 8.20 -1.61
C ASP A 94 13.43 8.12 -3.06
N LYS A 95 13.70 9.13 -3.89
CA LYS A 95 13.35 9.15 -5.32
C LYS A 95 14.52 8.83 -6.25
N GLY A 96 15.66 8.39 -5.69
CA GLY A 96 16.87 8.03 -6.45
C GLY A 96 18.10 8.87 -6.14
N ASP A 97 18.05 9.82 -5.20
CA ASP A 97 19.24 10.59 -4.81
C ASP A 97 20.29 9.69 -4.12
N PHE A 98 19.82 8.77 -3.27
CA PHE A 98 20.60 7.73 -2.60
C PHE A 98 20.13 6.32 -2.99
N GLY A 99 18.85 6.16 -3.35
CA GLY A 99 18.26 4.87 -3.67
C GLY A 99 18.43 3.86 -2.53
N PHE A 100 19.03 2.71 -2.83
CA PHE A 100 19.24 1.64 -1.85
C PHE A 100 20.28 1.96 -0.76
N ILE A 101 21.13 2.98 -0.94
CA ILE A 101 22.18 3.36 0.02
C ILE A 101 21.75 4.61 0.79
N LEU A 102 20.49 4.63 1.22
CA LEU A 102 19.91 5.75 1.97
C LEU A 102 20.64 5.97 3.30
N SER A 103 21.04 7.22 3.57
CA SER A 103 21.75 7.56 4.80
C SER A 103 20.97 7.18 6.06
N ARG A 104 21.67 6.67 7.08
CA ARG A 104 21.11 6.28 8.39
C ARG A 104 20.22 7.38 9.02
N ARG A 105 20.49 8.66 8.75
CA ARG A 105 19.69 9.79 9.23
C ARG A 105 18.21 9.74 8.79
N PHE A 106 17.90 9.01 7.71
CA PHE A 106 16.54 8.89 7.18
C PHE A 106 15.78 7.67 7.72
N ILE A 107 16.42 6.74 8.44
CA ILE A 107 15.75 5.55 8.97
C ILE A 107 14.55 5.94 9.84
N LEU A 108 14.77 6.79 10.85
CA LEU A 108 13.71 7.17 11.77
C LEU A 108 12.64 8.05 11.09
N PRO A 109 12.99 9.08 10.30
CA PRO A 109 11.99 9.82 9.51
C PRO A 109 11.12 8.94 8.61
N THR A 110 11.71 7.97 7.88
CA THR A 110 10.98 7.05 7.01
C THR A 110 10.07 6.10 7.81
N ALA A 111 10.55 5.58 8.94
CA ALA A 111 9.74 4.72 9.80
C ALA A 111 8.54 5.47 10.39
N MET A 112 8.75 6.69 10.91
CA MET A 112 7.70 7.50 11.53
C MET A 112 6.60 7.88 10.53
N GLU A 113 6.96 8.38 9.35
CA GLU A 113 5.97 8.77 8.35
C GLU A 113 5.19 7.57 7.81
N THR A 114 5.87 6.45 7.58
CA THR A 114 5.24 5.21 7.11
C THR A 114 4.27 4.67 8.17
N TRP A 115 4.66 4.72 9.45
CA TRP A 115 3.82 4.25 10.54
C TRP A 115 2.53 5.06 10.70
N GLU A 116 2.59 6.39 10.56
CA GLU A 116 1.37 7.22 10.54
C GLU A 116 0.45 6.86 9.37
N GLY A 117 1.02 6.57 8.18
CA GLY A 117 0.25 6.07 7.04
C GLY A 117 -0.46 4.74 7.34
N VAL A 118 0.24 3.77 7.91
CA VAL A 118 -0.33 2.45 8.27
C VAL A 118 -1.42 2.57 9.31
N LYS A 119 -1.23 3.38 10.37
CA LYS A 119 -2.26 3.63 11.38
C LYS A 119 -3.51 4.25 10.77
N ALA A 120 -3.35 5.24 9.90
CA ALA A 120 -4.48 5.90 9.24
C ALA A 120 -5.32 4.92 8.42
N MET A 121 -4.67 3.97 7.72
CA MET A 121 -5.40 2.89 7.04
C MET A 121 -6.14 1.99 8.03
N GLY A 122 -5.49 1.62 9.14
CA GLY A 122 -6.08 0.78 10.18
C GLY A 122 -7.35 1.39 10.77
N PHE A 123 -7.31 2.67 11.12
CA PHE A 123 -8.47 3.39 11.64
C PHE A 123 -9.61 3.50 10.63
N ASP A 124 -9.30 3.87 9.38
CA ASP A 124 -10.29 4.00 8.31
C ASP A 124 -10.98 2.67 7.98
N MET A 125 -10.22 1.56 7.95
CA MET A 125 -10.79 0.23 7.75
C MET A 125 -11.64 -0.21 8.94
N ALA A 126 -11.20 0.06 10.18
CA ALA A 126 -11.95 -0.30 11.37
C ALA A 126 -13.31 0.39 11.40
N GLU A 127 -13.37 1.69 11.13
CA GLU A 127 -14.65 2.43 11.05
C GLU A 127 -15.62 1.77 10.05
N LYS A 128 -15.16 1.46 8.84
CA LYS A 128 -16.02 0.83 7.83
C LYS A 128 -16.46 -0.59 8.20
N LEU A 129 -15.53 -1.42 8.68
CA LEU A 129 -15.82 -2.82 8.96
C LEU A 129 -16.71 -3.02 10.19
N PHE A 130 -16.62 -2.12 11.17
CA PHE A 130 -17.39 -2.23 12.41
C PHE A 130 -18.71 -1.44 12.37
N LEU A 131 -18.83 -0.37 11.58
CA LEU A 131 -20.10 0.36 11.44
C LEU A 131 -21.07 -0.32 10.46
N ASP A 132 -20.58 -0.97 9.41
CA ASP A 132 -21.45 -1.69 8.47
C ASP A 132 -22.05 -2.97 9.12
N ALA A 133 -21.33 -3.58 10.06
CA ALA A 133 -21.75 -4.79 10.78
C ALA A 133 -22.89 -4.55 11.79
N ASP A 134 -23.08 -3.32 12.26
CA ASP A 134 -24.16 -2.93 13.19
C ASP A 134 -25.44 -2.45 12.46
N SER A 135 -25.44 -2.52 11.12
CA SER A 135 -26.55 -2.06 10.27
C SER A 135 -27.35 -3.18 9.58
N GLU A 136 -27.00 -4.44 9.86
CA GLU A 136 -27.76 -5.66 9.52
C GLU A 136 -28.44 -6.28 10.76
#